data_AF-A0A163F408-F1
#
_entry.id   AF-A0A163F408-F1
#
_cell.length_a   1.000
_cell.length_b   1.000
_cell.length_c   1.000
_cell.angle_alpha   90.00
_cell.angle_beta   90.00
_cell.angle_gamma   90.00
#
_symmetry.space_group_name_H-M   'P 1'
#
loop_
_entity.id
_entity.type
_entity.pdbx_description
1 polymer ?
#
loop_
_entity_poly.entity_id
_entity_poly.type
_entity_poly.pdbx_seq_one_letter_code
_entity_poly.pdbx_strand_id
1 'polypeptide(L)'
;MASLGSSLSEFVRQGEPQIYPSFEAVSAAQLPANQSLLHYWGSGWFENDKGKEVATPLNAGKALIRLREAIPSRSIRLNIVTGLIEVHSSPLEESDLETFYTEVQAQGWGITKEAVKDAVLRLALLNRYDPIQNYLNYVADSSAIEPVDIDSISTTYLGTNEPDFDQYMKIALLGAVKRRFEPGCQFDTVVTLDGDGGIGKSSVWINLASPDWHTSSDACNSSVICNTSQSGCKGARL
;
A
#
# COMPACT_ATOMS: atom_id res chain seq x y z
N MET A 1 -5.44 33.08 38.61
CA MET A 1 -6.00 33.04 37.23
C MET A 1 -4.86 32.75 36.27
N ALA A 2 -5.15 31.94 35.23
CA ALA A 2 -4.27 31.35 34.22
C ALA A 2 -3.66 30.00 34.60
N SER A 3 -4.38 28.92 34.26
CA SER A 3 -3.87 27.55 34.23
C SER A 3 -3.25 27.26 32.87
N LEU A 4 -2.08 26.63 32.89
CA LEU A 4 -1.43 26.04 31.72
C LEU A 4 -2.12 24.73 31.39
N GLY A 5 -2.69 24.64 30.19
CA GLY A 5 -3.36 23.47 29.66
C GLY A 5 -3.36 23.49 28.14
N SER A 6 -2.18 23.39 27.53
CA SER A 6 -2.07 23.19 26.08
C SER A 6 -2.35 21.73 25.76
N SER A 7 -3.61 21.50 25.38
CA SER A 7 -4.19 20.25 24.90
C SER A 7 -3.46 19.74 23.65
N LEU A 8 -3.22 18.43 23.60
CA LEU A 8 -2.69 17.63 22.48
C LEU A 8 -3.55 17.68 21.19
N SER A 9 -4.48 18.63 21.08
CA SER A 9 -5.42 18.80 19.97
C SER A 9 -4.99 19.84 18.93
N GLU A 10 -3.91 20.60 19.16
CA GLU A 10 -3.47 21.65 18.22
C GLU A 10 -2.50 21.17 17.13
N PHE A 11 -1.96 19.94 17.18
CA PHE A 11 -1.01 19.45 16.18
C PHE A 11 -1.64 18.75 14.96
N VAL A 12 -2.98 18.61 14.93
CA VAL A 12 -3.70 17.85 13.87
C VAL A 12 -4.19 18.77 12.72
N ARG A 13 -4.01 20.09 12.81
CA ARG A 13 -4.57 21.05 11.84
C ARG A 13 -3.66 21.42 10.66
N GLN A 14 -2.97 20.46 10.05
CA GLN A 14 -2.32 20.65 8.74
C GLN A 14 -2.51 19.44 7.78
N GLY A 15 -3.67 18.78 7.87
CA GLY A 15 -4.09 17.77 6.89
C GLY A 15 -5.10 18.37 5.91
N GLU A 16 -4.65 18.89 4.78
CA GLU A 16 -5.55 19.15 3.64
C GLU A 16 -6.09 17.83 3.06
N PRO A 17 -7.34 17.80 2.55
CA PRO A 17 -8.12 16.59 2.35
C PRO A 17 -7.73 15.79 1.09
N GLN A 18 -7.60 14.48 1.32
CA GLN A 18 -8.02 13.32 0.50
C GLN A 18 -8.04 13.43 -1.04
N ILE A 19 -7.19 12.62 -1.70
CA ILE A 19 -7.55 11.93 -2.95
C ILE A 19 -7.20 10.46 -2.76
N TYR A 20 -8.21 9.63 -2.44
CA TYR A 20 -8.13 8.18 -2.64
C TYR A 20 -9.46 7.66 -3.17
N PRO A 21 -9.66 7.65 -4.49
CA PRO A 21 -10.57 6.71 -5.10
C PRO A 21 -9.75 5.44 -5.38
N SER A 22 -9.87 4.43 -4.54
CA SER A 22 -9.73 3.06 -5.04
C SER A 22 -10.98 2.75 -5.86
N PHE A 23 -11.20 3.44 -7.00
CA PHE A 23 -12.09 2.99 -8.10
C PHE A 23 -12.24 3.92 -9.32
N GLU A 24 -11.69 5.13 -9.38
CA GLU A 24 -11.81 5.96 -10.60
C GLU A 24 -10.46 6.47 -11.11
N ALA A 25 -10.23 6.18 -12.38
CA ALA A 25 -9.07 6.52 -13.18
C ALA A 25 -8.68 8.00 -13.02
N VAL A 26 -7.49 8.24 -12.46
CA VAL A 26 -6.85 9.55 -12.60
C VAL A 26 -6.29 9.65 -14.01
N SER A 27 -6.98 10.48 -14.79
CA SER A 27 -6.64 11.07 -16.07
C SER A 27 -5.15 11.45 -16.24
N ALA A 28 -4.66 11.20 -17.47
CA ALA A 28 -3.42 11.66 -18.12
C ALA A 28 -2.07 11.05 -17.66
N ALA A 29 -1.55 10.14 -18.50
CA ALA A 29 -0.13 9.74 -18.65
C ALA A 29 0.76 9.91 -17.40
N GLN A 30 0.47 9.17 -16.33
CA GLN A 30 1.38 9.04 -15.19
C GLN A 30 2.68 8.42 -15.71
N LEU A 31 3.82 9.12 -15.58
CA LEU A 31 5.11 8.55 -15.96
C LEU A 31 5.38 7.28 -15.14
N PRO A 32 6.00 6.25 -15.74
CA PRO A 32 6.47 5.07 -15.01
C PRO A 32 7.27 5.47 -13.75
N ALA A 33 7.20 4.63 -12.72
CA ALA A 33 7.79 4.94 -11.41
C ALA A 33 9.28 5.30 -11.48
N ASN A 34 10.05 4.60 -12.31
CA ASN A 34 11.47 4.88 -12.54
C ASN A 34 11.69 6.25 -13.20
N GLN A 35 10.90 6.61 -14.22
CA GLN A 35 11.01 7.91 -14.88
C GLN A 35 10.62 9.06 -13.96
N SER A 36 9.54 8.87 -13.18
CA SER A 36 9.13 9.80 -12.12
C SER A 36 10.24 9.99 -11.08
N LEU A 37 10.88 8.90 -10.66
CA LEU A 37 11.98 8.94 -9.71
C LEU A 37 13.22 9.65 -10.28
N LEU A 38 13.55 9.38 -11.55
CA LEU A 38 14.68 9.98 -12.25
C LEU A 38 14.55 11.49 -12.38
N HIS A 39 13.33 12.00 -12.57
CA HIS A 39 13.09 13.44 -12.63
C HIS A 39 13.56 14.17 -11.36
N TYR A 40 13.42 13.55 -10.18
CA TYR A 40 13.83 14.15 -8.91
C TYR A 40 15.35 14.15 -8.67
N TRP A 41 16.11 13.35 -9.41
CA TRP A 41 17.56 13.33 -9.26
C TRP A 41 18.22 14.58 -9.84
N GLY A 42 17.69 15.13 -10.93
CA GLY A 42 18.26 16.30 -11.62
C GLY A 42 19.70 16.09 -12.11
N SER A 43 20.35 17.15 -12.58
CA SER A 43 21.73 17.06 -13.06
C SER A 43 22.74 16.98 -11.91
N GLY A 44 23.66 16.02 -12.00
CA GLY A 44 24.84 15.86 -11.15
C GLY A 44 26.14 16.28 -11.83
N TRP A 45 26.07 16.78 -13.06
CA TRP A 45 27.23 17.33 -13.75
C TRP A 45 27.65 18.67 -13.16
N PHE A 46 28.95 18.85 -12.94
CA PHE A 46 29.52 20.13 -12.56
C PHE A 46 30.82 20.39 -13.33
N GLU A 47 31.14 21.67 -13.53
CA GLU A 47 32.38 22.10 -14.16
C GLU A 47 33.47 22.25 -13.10
N ASN A 48 34.62 21.61 -13.31
CA ASN A 48 35.77 21.76 -12.41
C ASN A 48 36.59 23.02 -12.74
N ASP A 49 37.58 23.33 -11.89
CA ASP A 49 38.48 24.49 -12.07
C ASP A 49 39.25 24.52 -13.40
N LYS A 50 39.26 23.42 -14.16
CA LYS A 50 39.90 23.28 -15.48
C LYS A 50 38.90 23.40 -16.63
N GLY A 51 37.65 23.79 -16.35
CA GLY A 51 36.59 23.91 -17.34
C GLY A 51 36.08 22.58 -17.89
N LYS A 52 36.33 21.47 -17.19
CA LYS A 52 35.90 20.13 -17.62
C LYS A 52 34.69 19.69 -16.81
N GLU A 53 33.67 19.24 -17.54
CA GLU A 53 32.48 18.62 -16.97
C GLU A 53 32.84 17.27 -16.33
N VAL A 54 32.48 17.12 -15.06
CA VAL A 54 32.76 15.94 -14.24
C VAL A 54 31.52 15.55 -13.43
N ALA A 55 31.36 14.25 -13.20
CA ALA A 55 30.25 13.71 -12.42
C ALA A 55 30.43 13.99 -10.92
N THR A 56 29.34 14.32 -10.22
CA THR A 56 29.35 14.53 -8.77
C THR A 56 29.40 13.20 -8.03
N PRO A 57 30.45 12.91 -7.22
CA PRO A 57 30.51 11.67 -6.45
C PRO A 57 29.46 11.68 -5.33
N LEU A 58 28.69 10.59 -5.25
CA LEU A 58 27.58 10.47 -4.32
C LEU A 58 27.58 9.08 -3.67
N ASN A 59 27.42 9.05 -2.36
CA ASN A 59 27.24 7.81 -1.59
C ASN A 59 25.77 7.66 -1.16
N ALA A 60 25.40 6.49 -0.61
CA ALA A 60 24.03 6.18 -0.22
C ALA A 60 23.42 7.23 0.73
N GLY A 61 24.18 7.68 1.73
CA GLY A 61 23.71 8.67 2.71
C GLY A 61 23.39 10.02 2.08
N LYS A 62 24.27 10.53 1.21
CA LYS A 62 24.04 11.78 0.48
C LYS A 62 22.90 11.65 -0.54
N ALA A 63 22.79 10.50 -1.20
CA ALA A 63 21.67 10.21 -2.10
C ALA A 63 20.33 10.20 -1.38
N LEU A 64 20.25 9.59 -0.18
CA LEU A 64 19.05 9.63 0.64
C LEU A 64 18.65 11.05 1.03
N ILE A 65 19.61 11.88 1.47
CA ILE A 65 19.33 13.27 1.84
C ILE A 65 18.81 14.04 0.62
N ARG A 66 19.48 13.91 -0.53
CA ARG A 66 19.06 14.53 -1.79
C ARG A 66 17.63 14.14 -2.17
N LEU A 67 17.34 12.84 -2.17
CA LEU A 67 16.01 12.35 -2.54
C LEU A 67 14.93 12.83 -1.57
N ARG A 68 15.25 12.88 -0.27
CA ARG A 68 14.34 13.40 0.75
C ARG A 68 14.03 14.89 0.57
N GLU A 69 14.98 15.68 0.08
CA GLU A 69 14.80 17.11 -0.20
C GLU A 69 14.05 17.35 -1.52
N ALA A 70 14.32 16.54 -2.54
CA ALA A 70 13.75 16.70 -3.86
C ALA A 70 12.33 16.11 -4.00
N ILE A 71 12.06 14.99 -3.30
CA ILE A 71 10.81 14.24 -3.43
C ILE A 71 9.87 14.59 -2.28
N PRO A 72 8.63 15.06 -2.57
CA PRO A 72 7.61 15.19 -1.54
C PRO A 72 7.38 13.85 -0.82
N SER A 73 7.29 13.83 0.51
CA SER A 73 7.24 12.58 1.28
C SER A 73 6.08 11.64 0.91
N ARG A 74 5.00 12.15 0.31
CA ARG A 74 3.86 11.34 -0.15
C ARG A 74 4.04 10.76 -1.57
N SER A 75 5.11 11.14 -2.28
CA SER A 75 5.36 10.74 -3.66
C SER A 75 6.18 9.48 -3.81
N ILE A 76 6.96 9.07 -2.79
CA ILE A 76 7.64 7.77 -2.76
C ILE A 76 7.34 7.07 -1.44
N ARG A 77 6.78 5.87 -1.49
CA ARG A 77 6.27 5.17 -0.32
C ARG A 77 6.45 3.66 -0.45
N LEU A 78 6.60 2.97 0.67
CA LEU A 78 6.49 1.52 0.72
C LEU A 78 5.04 1.13 1.04
N ASN A 79 4.40 0.38 0.14
CA ASN A 79 3.12 -0.26 0.40
C ASN A 79 3.36 -1.51 1.25
N ILE A 80 2.90 -1.52 2.50
CA ILE A 80 3.19 -2.64 3.41
C ILE A 80 2.37 -3.90 3.13
N VAL A 81 1.32 -3.83 2.29
CA VAL A 81 0.53 -5.00 1.90
C VAL A 81 1.19 -5.72 0.74
N THR A 82 1.58 -4.98 -0.30
CA THR A 82 2.24 -5.56 -1.49
C THR A 82 3.74 -5.76 -1.28
N GLY A 83 4.35 -5.02 -0.34
CA GLY A 83 5.81 -4.98 -0.14
C GLY A 83 6.55 -4.18 -1.21
N LEU A 84 5.84 -3.55 -2.16
CA LEU A 84 6.42 -2.82 -3.27
C LEU A 84 6.66 -1.35 -2.92
N ILE A 85 7.70 -0.79 -3.52
CA ILE A 85 7.92 0.66 -3.52
C ILE A 85 7.01 1.26 -4.59
N GLU A 86 6.30 2.32 -4.24
CA GLU A 86 5.45 3.05 -5.16
C GLU A 86 5.94 4.50 -5.29
N VAL A 87 6.01 4.99 -6.53
CA VAL A 87 6.27 6.39 -6.87
C VAL A 87 5.02 6.97 -7.51
N HIS A 88 4.40 7.95 -6.88
CA HIS A 88 3.09 8.51 -7.26
C HIS A 88 2.03 7.43 -7.52
N SER A 89 1.98 6.43 -6.63
CA SER A 89 1.09 5.25 -6.72
C SER A 89 1.36 4.30 -7.89
N SER A 90 2.42 4.52 -8.68
CA SER A 90 2.91 3.54 -9.65
C SER A 90 3.92 2.62 -8.95
N PRO A 91 3.77 1.29 -9.01
CA PRO A 91 4.77 0.37 -8.48
C PRO A 91 6.10 0.55 -9.23
N LEU A 92 7.20 0.51 -8.48
CA LEU A 92 8.55 0.43 -8.99
C LEU A 92 8.96 -1.05 -9.03
N GLU A 93 9.03 -1.59 -10.24
CA GLU A 93 9.41 -2.99 -10.47
C GLU A 93 10.84 -3.26 -9.98
N GLU A 94 11.09 -4.50 -9.55
CA GLU A 94 12.43 -4.89 -9.08
C GLU A 94 13.47 -4.73 -10.19
N SER A 95 13.15 -5.10 -11.43
CA SER A 95 14.05 -4.94 -12.58
C SER A 95 14.42 -3.48 -12.85
N ASP A 96 13.47 -2.57 -12.65
CA ASP A 96 13.71 -1.14 -12.80
C ASP A 96 14.64 -0.66 -11.70
N LEU A 97 14.37 -1.01 -10.44
CA LEU A 97 15.25 -0.67 -9.30
C LEU A 97 16.66 -1.26 -9.45
N GLU A 98 16.80 -2.46 -10.02
CA GLU A 98 18.08 -3.13 -10.26
C GLU A 98 18.95 -2.41 -11.30
N THR A 99 18.34 -1.72 -12.26
CA THR A 99 19.01 -1.08 -13.41
C THR A 99 19.03 0.45 -13.33
N PHE A 100 18.19 1.04 -12.46
CA PHE A 100 17.99 2.48 -12.28
C PHE A 100 19.28 3.30 -12.09
N TYR A 101 20.29 2.71 -11.44
CA TYR A 101 21.57 3.38 -11.22
C TYR A 101 22.26 3.84 -12.50
N THR A 102 22.01 3.17 -13.64
CA THR A 102 22.58 3.55 -14.94
C THR A 102 22.02 4.87 -15.45
N GLU A 103 20.72 5.11 -15.29
CA GLU A 103 20.05 6.36 -15.64
C GLU A 103 20.50 7.50 -14.73
N VAL A 104 20.66 7.21 -13.44
CA VAL A 104 21.21 8.15 -12.46
C VAL A 104 22.65 8.54 -12.80
N GLN A 105 23.50 7.59 -13.19
CA GLN A 105 24.86 7.87 -13.64
C GLN A 105 24.89 8.69 -14.94
N ALA A 106 23.97 8.44 -15.86
CA ALA A 106 23.84 9.24 -17.09
C ALA A 106 23.49 10.71 -16.80
N GLN A 107 22.82 11.01 -15.69
CA GLN A 107 22.58 12.37 -15.21
C GLN A 107 23.81 13.02 -14.53
N GLY A 108 24.96 12.36 -14.49
CA GLY A 108 26.20 12.92 -13.94
C GLY A 108 26.44 12.58 -12.48
N TRP A 109 25.79 11.56 -11.93
CA TRP A 109 25.99 11.13 -10.54
C TRP A 109 26.97 9.96 -10.46
N GLY A 110 28.11 10.16 -9.81
CA GLY A 110 29.06 9.11 -9.50
C GLY A 110 28.61 8.29 -8.29
N ILE A 111 27.66 7.38 -8.49
CA ILE A 111 27.08 6.53 -7.43
C ILE A 111 27.08 5.05 -7.83
N THR A 112 27.19 4.14 -6.85
CA THR A 112 27.09 2.70 -7.09
C THR A 112 25.64 2.23 -7.12
N LYS A 113 25.41 1.06 -7.71
CA LYS A 113 24.10 0.40 -7.74
C LYS A 113 23.52 0.20 -6.34
N GLU A 114 24.32 -0.34 -5.43
CA GLU A 114 23.92 -0.63 -4.04
C GLU A 114 23.54 0.66 -3.32
N ALA A 115 24.29 1.74 -3.54
CA ALA A 115 24.03 3.03 -2.91
C ALA A 115 22.73 3.67 -3.40
N VAL A 116 22.38 3.54 -4.68
CA VAL A 116 21.08 3.97 -5.22
C VAL A 116 19.95 3.16 -4.59
N LYS A 117 20.07 1.83 -4.61
CA LYS A 117 19.05 0.93 -4.04
C LYS A 117 18.81 1.20 -2.56
N ASP A 118 19.86 1.30 -1.76
CA ASP A 118 19.78 1.57 -0.33
C ASP A 118 19.09 2.91 -0.05
N ALA A 119 19.44 3.95 -0.81
CA ALA A 119 18.85 5.28 -0.65
C ALA A 119 17.34 5.27 -0.97
N VAL A 120 16.96 4.68 -2.10
CA VAL A 120 15.55 4.60 -2.56
C VAL A 120 14.73 3.75 -1.59
N LEU A 121 15.22 2.56 -1.21
CA LEU A 121 14.54 1.68 -0.27
C LEU A 121 14.40 2.34 1.11
N ARG A 122 15.47 2.96 1.62
CA ARG A 122 15.43 3.63 2.92
C ARG A 122 14.42 4.77 2.93
N LEU A 123 14.33 5.55 1.85
CA LEU A 123 13.36 6.62 1.73
C LEU A 123 11.92 6.07 1.70
N ALA A 124 11.66 5.02 0.91
CA ALA A 124 10.35 4.38 0.85
C ALA A 124 9.91 3.81 2.22
N LEU A 125 10.85 3.19 2.96
CA LEU A 125 10.61 2.66 4.31
C LEU A 125 10.24 3.74 5.34
N LEU A 126 10.83 4.93 5.22
CA LEU A 126 10.51 6.09 6.06
C LEU A 126 9.09 6.62 5.78
N ASN A 127 8.61 6.46 4.55
CA ASN A 127 7.29 6.89 4.09
C ASN A 127 6.31 5.72 3.90
N ARG A 128 6.52 4.59 4.60
CA ARG A 128 5.65 3.42 4.47
C ARG A 128 4.21 3.74 4.86
N TYR A 129 3.27 3.09 4.21
CA TYR A 129 1.85 3.27 4.50
C TYR A 129 1.09 1.96 4.38
N ASP A 130 -0.09 1.96 5.01
CA ASP A 130 -1.03 0.87 5.02
C ASP A 130 -2.22 1.21 4.11
N PRO A 131 -2.32 0.63 2.90
CA PRO A 131 -3.43 0.93 2.00
C PRO A 131 -4.80 0.54 2.60
N ILE A 132 -4.86 -0.54 3.39
CA ILE A 132 -6.10 -1.04 3.97
C ILE A 132 -6.55 -0.13 5.12
N GLN A 133 -5.66 0.23 6.05
CA GLN A 133 -6.02 1.18 7.11
C GLN A 133 -6.40 2.54 6.52
N ASN A 134 -5.67 3.01 5.51
CA ASN A 134 -6.01 4.26 4.84
C ASN A 134 -7.41 4.21 4.23
N TYR A 135 -7.77 3.11 3.56
CA TYR A 135 -9.11 2.91 3.02
C TYR A 135 -10.18 2.87 4.12
N LEU A 136 -9.96 2.10 5.19
CA LEU A 136 -10.92 2.01 6.30
C LEU A 136 -11.14 3.37 6.99
N ASN A 137 -10.06 4.14 7.20
CA ASN A 137 -10.16 5.49 7.74
C ASN A 137 -10.89 6.43 6.78
N TYR A 138 -10.63 6.34 5.48
CA TYR A 138 -11.36 7.11 4.48
C TYR A 138 -12.86 6.78 4.51
N VAL A 139 -13.22 5.50 4.55
CA VAL A 139 -14.62 5.06 4.63
C VAL A 139 -15.31 5.61 5.88
N ALA A 140 -14.62 5.59 7.02
CA ALA A 140 -15.15 6.10 8.29
C ALA A 140 -15.35 7.63 8.29
N ASP A 141 -14.46 8.38 7.62
CA ASP A 141 -14.47 9.85 7.61
C ASP A 141 -15.26 10.44 6.44
N SER A 142 -15.57 9.67 5.41
CA SER A 142 -16.19 10.16 4.17
C SER A 142 -17.69 10.37 4.32
N SER A 143 -18.14 11.60 4.10
CA SER A 143 -19.56 11.93 4.02
C SER A 143 -20.23 11.45 2.72
N ALA A 144 -19.45 10.96 1.75
CA ALA A 144 -19.97 10.48 0.46
C ALA A 144 -20.39 9.01 0.51
N ILE A 145 -20.04 8.29 1.57
CA ILE A 145 -20.36 6.87 1.74
C ILE A 145 -21.51 6.77 2.73
N GLU A 146 -22.63 6.19 2.30
CA GLU A 146 -23.76 5.95 3.19
C GLU A 146 -23.42 4.82 4.19
N PRO A 147 -23.57 5.06 5.51
CA PRO A 147 -23.34 4.03 6.50
C PRO A 147 -24.36 2.90 6.38
N VAL A 148 -23.88 1.67 6.48
CA VAL A 148 -24.71 0.47 6.56
C VAL A 148 -24.86 0.05 8.02
N ASP A 149 -26.06 -0.39 8.40
CA ASP A 149 -26.27 -0.99 9.72
C ASP A 149 -25.56 -2.35 9.81
N ILE A 150 -24.53 -2.42 10.66
CA ILE A 150 -23.75 -3.64 10.85
C ILE A 150 -24.55 -4.77 11.51
N ASP A 151 -25.65 -4.43 12.19
CA ASP A 151 -26.53 -5.39 12.86
C ASP A 151 -27.55 -6.05 11.94
N SER A 152 -27.59 -5.71 10.64
CA SER A 152 -28.53 -6.29 9.68
C SER A 152 -27.88 -6.75 8.36
N ILE A 153 -26.56 -6.91 8.30
CA ILE A 153 -25.82 -7.20 7.06
C ILE A 153 -26.27 -8.53 6.41
N SER A 154 -26.43 -9.58 7.20
CA SER A 154 -26.84 -10.90 6.71
C SER A 154 -28.27 -10.84 6.17
N THR A 155 -29.21 -10.27 6.93
CA THR A 155 -30.60 -10.16 6.46
C THR A 155 -30.71 -9.26 5.23
N THR A 156 -29.99 -8.12 5.20
CA THR A 156 -30.09 -7.12 4.13
C THR A 156 -29.48 -7.62 2.81
N TYR A 157 -28.32 -8.27 2.85
CA TYR A 157 -27.57 -8.63 1.64
C TYR A 157 -27.60 -10.11 1.31
N LEU A 158 -27.82 -11.00 2.29
CA LEU A 158 -27.85 -12.45 2.10
C LEU A 158 -29.28 -13.04 2.17
N GLY A 159 -30.28 -12.24 2.54
CA GLY A 159 -31.68 -12.67 2.62
C GLY A 159 -31.92 -13.70 3.72
N THR A 160 -31.11 -13.68 4.77
CA THR A 160 -31.26 -14.58 5.92
C THR A 160 -32.36 -14.12 6.86
N ASN A 161 -33.03 -15.08 7.50
CA ASN A 161 -34.17 -14.82 8.39
C ASN A 161 -33.85 -15.05 9.87
N GLU A 162 -32.67 -15.58 10.18
CA GLU A 162 -32.26 -15.91 11.55
C GLU A 162 -31.41 -14.76 12.13
N PRO A 163 -31.81 -14.18 13.28
CA PRO A 163 -31.08 -13.06 13.90
C PRO A 163 -29.61 -13.37 14.22
N ASP A 164 -29.30 -14.61 14.55
CA ASP A 164 -27.93 -15.04 14.89
C ASP A 164 -26.96 -14.85 13.72
N PHE A 165 -27.44 -14.90 12.48
CA PHE A 165 -26.57 -14.79 11.30
C PHE A 165 -26.03 -13.37 11.11
N ASP A 166 -26.79 -12.35 11.50
CA ASP A 166 -26.29 -10.97 11.55
C ASP A 166 -25.19 -10.84 12.61
N GLN A 167 -25.37 -11.47 13.77
CA GLN A 167 -24.35 -11.46 14.83
C GLN A 167 -23.05 -12.11 14.38
N TYR A 168 -23.12 -13.24 13.66
CA TYR A 168 -21.93 -13.90 13.11
C TYR A 168 -21.22 -13.02 12.08
N MET A 169 -21.96 -12.41 11.15
CA MET A 169 -21.40 -11.50 10.15
C MET A 169 -20.75 -10.27 10.79
N LYS A 170 -21.41 -9.67 11.78
CA LYS A 170 -20.87 -8.54 12.55
C LYS A 170 -19.54 -8.89 13.23
N ILE A 171 -19.47 -10.05 13.91
CA ILE A 171 -18.24 -10.51 14.57
C ILE A 171 -17.10 -10.71 13.55
N ALA A 172 -17.39 -11.30 12.39
CA ALA A 172 -16.39 -11.49 11.33
C ALA A 172 -15.83 -10.16 10.81
N LEU A 173 -16.69 -9.20 10.51
CA LEU A 173 -16.28 -7.89 9.98
C LEU A 173 -15.51 -7.08 11.01
N LEU A 174 -15.99 -7.02 12.25
CA LEU A 174 -15.28 -6.36 13.35
C LEU A 174 -13.93 -7.04 13.61
N GLY A 175 -13.87 -8.38 13.55
CA GLY A 175 -12.63 -9.14 13.68
C GLY A 175 -11.62 -8.80 12.59
N ALA A 176 -12.06 -8.72 11.33
CA ALA A 176 -11.21 -8.36 10.20
C ALA A 176 -10.63 -6.96 10.34
N VAL A 177 -11.47 -5.97 10.67
CA VAL A 177 -11.02 -4.58 10.91
C VAL A 177 -10.07 -4.52 12.10
N LYS A 178 -10.44 -5.13 13.23
CA LYS A 178 -9.63 -5.13 14.46
C LYS A 178 -8.25 -5.71 14.22
N ARG A 179 -8.13 -6.84 13.52
CA ARG A 179 -6.82 -7.45 13.21
C ARG A 179 -5.92 -6.55 12.37
N ARG A 180 -6.50 -5.67 11.56
CA ARG A 180 -5.70 -4.73 10.77
C ARG A 180 -5.17 -3.57 11.61
N PHE A 181 -5.95 -3.04 12.54
CA PHE A 181 -5.55 -1.94 13.43
C PHE A 181 -4.75 -2.41 14.66
N GLU A 182 -4.96 -3.64 15.11
CA GLU A 182 -4.28 -4.28 16.23
C GLU A 182 -3.60 -5.59 15.76
N PRO A 183 -2.45 -5.51 15.07
CA PRO A 183 -1.70 -6.70 14.68
C PRO A 183 -1.36 -7.56 15.90
N GLY A 184 -1.67 -8.86 15.83
CA GLY A 184 -1.50 -9.79 16.96
C GLY A 184 -2.75 -9.98 17.83
N CYS A 185 -3.86 -9.29 17.53
CA CYS A 185 -5.17 -9.57 18.10
C CYS A 185 -5.58 -11.03 17.86
N GLN A 186 -5.88 -11.77 18.93
CA GLN A 186 -6.47 -13.10 18.84
C GLN A 186 -7.90 -13.00 18.26
N PHE A 187 -8.22 -13.85 17.30
CA PHE A 187 -9.54 -13.95 16.70
C PHE A 187 -9.72 -15.38 16.20
N ASP A 188 -10.42 -16.19 16.98
CA ASP A 188 -10.53 -17.65 16.81
C ASP A 188 -11.89 -18.07 16.21
N THR A 189 -12.55 -17.15 15.52
CA THR A 189 -13.86 -17.38 14.92
C THR A 189 -13.74 -17.37 13.40
N VAL A 190 -14.38 -18.34 12.75
CA VAL A 190 -14.48 -18.42 11.30
C VAL A 190 -15.95 -18.47 10.94
N VAL A 191 -16.39 -17.55 10.08
CA VAL A 191 -17.76 -17.56 9.54
C VAL A 191 -17.76 -18.32 8.23
N THR A 192 -18.66 -19.30 8.13
CA THR A 192 -18.88 -20.09 6.93
C THR A 192 -20.24 -19.75 6.34
N LEU A 193 -20.27 -19.40 5.05
CA LEU A 193 -21.51 -19.28 4.30
C LEU A 193 -21.83 -20.64 3.70
N ASP A 194 -22.94 -21.25 4.13
CA ASP A 194 -23.44 -22.51 3.59
C ASP A 194 -24.71 -22.29 2.77
N GLY A 195 -24.88 -23.08 1.70
CA GLY A 195 -26.01 -22.98 0.78
C GLY A 195 -25.68 -23.51 -0.61
N ASP A 196 -26.66 -23.47 -1.50
CA ASP A 196 -26.53 -24.00 -2.86
C ASP A 196 -25.39 -23.34 -3.67
N GLY A 197 -24.83 -24.08 -4.62
CA GLY A 197 -23.84 -23.54 -5.56
C GLY A 197 -24.41 -22.37 -6.38
N GLY A 198 -23.59 -21.38 -6.70
CA GLY A 198 -23.99 -20.27 -7.58
C GLY A 198 -24.75 -19.12 -6.92
N ILE A 199 -25.02 -19.16 -5.61
CA ILE A 199 -25.73 -18.09 -4.88
C ILE A 199 -24.86 -16.89 -4.49
N GLY A 200 -23.63 -16.79 -5.02
CA GLY A 200 -22.74 -15.64 -4.77
C GLY A 200 -21.94 -15.68 -3.46
N LYS A 201 -21.80 -16.85 -2.79
CA LYS A 201 -21.04 -16.99 -1.54
C LYS A 201 -19.63 -16.38 -1.57
N SER A 202 -18.86 -16.67 -2.62
CA SER A 202 -17.52 -16.09 -2.81
C SER A 202 -17.59 -14.61 -3.19
N SER A 203 -18.60 -14.22 -3.96
CA SER A 203 -18.81 -12.84 -4.40
C SER A 203 -19.03 -11.89 -3.23
N VAL A 204 -19.71 -12.33 -2.18
CA VAL A 204 -19.90 -11.54 -0.95
C VAL A 204 -18.55 -11.14 -0.36
N TRP A 205 -17.64 -12.10 -0.17
CA TRP A 205 -16.31 -11.83 0.38
C TRP A 205 -15.42 -11.02 -0.55
N ILE A 206 -15.48 -11.27 -1.86
CA ILE A 206 -14.75 -10.47 -2.87
C ILE A 206 -15.22 -9.02 -2.85
N ASN A 207 -16.54 -8.78 -2.77
CA ASN A 207 -17.10 -7.43 -2.73
C ASN A 207 -16.76 -6.70 -1.43
N LEU A 208 -16.74 -7.40 -0.29
CA LEU A 208 -16.36 -6.83 1.00
C LEU A 208 -14.85 -6.52 1.10
N ALA A 209 -14.01 -7.42 0.62
CA ALA A 209 -12.56 -7.29 0.72
C ALA A 209 -11.92 -6.47 -0.42
N SER A 210 -12.66 -6.20 -1.49
CA SER A 210 -12.14 -5.82 -2.82
C SER A 210 -11.45 -6.98 -3.55
N PRO A 211 -11.60 -7.09 -4.89
CA PRO A 211 -10.85 -8.05 -5.70
C PRO A 211 -9.33 -7.95 -5.52
N ASP A 212 -8.82 -6.75 -5.24
CA ASP A 212 -7.38 -6.48 -5.10
C ASP A 212 -6.79 -7.06 -3.80
N TRP A 213 -7.61 -7.26 -2.76
CA TRP A 213 -7.16 -7.77 -1.46
C TRP A 213 -7.78 -9.13 -1.09
N HIS A 214 -8.50 -9.74 -2.03
CA HIS A 214 -9.03 -11.09 -1.92
C HIS A 214 -8.07 -12.10 -2.57
N THR A 215 -7.86 -13.25 -1.92
CA THR A 215 -7.08 -14.36 -2.49
C THR A 215 -7.92 -15.63 -2.43
N SER A 216 -8.08 -16.32 -3.57
CA SER A 216 -8.60 -17.69 -3.62
C SER A 216 -7.45 -18.66 -3.90
N SER A 217 -7.48 -19.85 -3.28
CA SER A 217 -6.48 -20.89 -3.52
C SER A 217 -6.51 -21.43 -4.96
N ASP A 218 -7.59 -21.20 -5.70
CA ASP A 218 -7.73 -21.56 -7.11
C ASP A 218 -7.17 -20.49 -8.06
N ALA A 219 -6.79 -19.31 -7.56
CA ALA A 219 -6.18 -18.23 -8.34
C ALA A 219 -4.68 -18.48 -8.56
N CYS A 220 -4.38 -19.53 -9.33
CA CYS A 220 -3.10 -19.64 -10.02
C CYS A 220 -3.20 -18.83 -11.32
N ASN A 221 -3.31 -17.50 -11.22
CA ASN A 221 -3.17 -16.60 -12.36
C ASN A 221 -1.77 -15.98 -12.32
N SER A 222 -1.03 -16.26 -13.39
CA SER A 222 0.34 -15.88 -13.67
C SER A 222 0.61 -14.37 -13.50
N SER A 223 1.20 -13.97 -12.37
CA SER A 223 2.11 -12.80 -12.27
C SER A 223 2.68 -12.56 -10.85
N VAL A 224 2.69 -13.57 -9.98
CA VAL A 224 3.53 -13.54 -8.77
C VAL A 224 4.28 -14.86 -8.70
N ILE A 225 5.59 -14.76 -8.55
CA ILE A 225 6.59 -15.82 -8.67
C ILE A 225 6.29 -16.96 -7.67
N CYS A 226 5.66 -18.03 -8.14
CA CYS A 226 5.63 -19.32 -7.44
C CYS A 226 6.91 -20.10 -7.76
N ASN A 227 8.00 -19.76 -7.08
CA ASN A 227 9.19 -20.60 -7.04
C ASN A 227 9.13 -21.45 -5.76
N THR A 228 8.50 -22.62 -5.83
CA THR A 228 9.07 -23.87 -5.30
C THR A 228 8.21 -25.07 -5.69
N SER A 229 8.93 -26.08 -6.17
CA SER A 229 8.50 -27.36 -6.72
C SER A 229 7.56 -28.19 -5.83
N GLN A 230 6.57 -28.78 -6.50
CA GLN A 230 5.85 -30.03 -6.21
C GLN A 230 6.35 -30.85 -4.99
N SER A 231 5.46 -31.18 -4.05
CA SER A 231 4.80 -32.50 -3.98
C SER A 231 4.14 -32.75 -2.62
N GLY A 232 2.84 -33.10 -2.66
CA GLY A 232 2.21 -34.05 -1.74
C GLY A 232 1.70 -33.55 -0.39
N CYS A 233 0.43 -33.12 -0.34
CA CYS A 233 -0.37 -33.22 0.89
C CYS A 233 -1.68 -33.95 0.57
N LYS A 234 -1.71 -35.25 0.89
CA LYS A 234 -2.94 -36.03 1.00
C LYS A 234 -3.74 -35.49 2.18
N GLY A 235 -5.01 -35.16 1.97
CA GLY A 235 -5.92 -34.73 3.03
C GLY A 235 -6.08 -35.81 4.10
N ALA A 236 -5.86 -35.42 5.35
CA ALA A 236 -6.36 -36.16 6.50
C ALA A 236 -7.74 -35.61 6.84
N ARG A 237 -8.77 -36.45 6.67
CA ARG A 237 -10.06 -36.29 7.33
C ARG A 237 -9.86 -36.52 8.83
N LEU A 238 -10.36 -35.60 9.65
CA LEU A 238 -10.88 -35.92 10.97
C LEU A 238 -12.40 -36.04 10.84
#